data_AF-A0A7X7R6M3-F1
#
_entry.id   AF-A0A7X7R6M3-F1
#
_cell.length_a   1.000
_cell.length_b   1.000
_cell.length_c   1.000
_cell.angle_alpha   90.00
_cell.angle_beta   90.00
_cell.angle_gamma   90.00
#
_symmetry.space_group_name_H-M   'P 1'
#
loop_
_entity.id
_entity.type
_entity.pdbx_description
1 polymer ?
#
loop_
_entity_poly.entity_id
_entity_poly.type
_entity_poly.pdbx_seq_one_letter_code
_entity_poly.pdbx_strand_id
1 'polypeptide(L)'
;ALGSEVRIVLDAAQHFVIPAQVSYVASVAQFTPKTVETQSERQKMVFRVKARIDPELLARYPEQVKTGLPGMAHLRLNPQREWPPELQVRLP
;
A
#
# COMPACT_ATOMS: atom_id res chain seq x y z
N ALA A 1 13.50 1.94 -0.01
CA ALA A 1 13.03 2.22 -1.37
C ALA A 1 13.39 1.00 -2.22
N LEU A 2 12.38 0.38 -2.87
CA LEU A 2 12.40 -0.99 -3.44
C LEU A 2 12.75 -2.08 -2.40
N GLY A 3 11.86 -3.05 -2.22
CA GLY A 3 11.99 -4.05 -1.15
C GLY A 3 11.65 -3.53 0.26
N SER A 4 11.21 -2.28 0.38
CA SER A 4 10.69 -1.75 1.65
C SER A 4 9.47 -2.56 2.09
N GLU A 5 9.43 -2.92 3.37
CA GLU A 5 8.25 -3.51 3.98
C GLU A 5 7.07 -2.54 3.93
N VAL A 6 5.94 -3.10 3.53
CA VAL A 6 4.64 -2.46 3.49
C VAL A 6 3.70 -3.28 4.35
N ARG A 7 2.85 -2.58 5.09
CA ARG A 7 1.76 -3.21 5.82
C ARG A 7 0.45 -2.71 5.26
N ILE A 8 -0.34 -3.63 4.75
CA ILE A 8 -1.62 -3.33 4.13
C ILE A 8 -2.72 -3.64 5.15
N VAL A 9 -3.53 -2.65 5.44
CA VAL A 9 -4.72 -2.75 6.30
C VAL A 9 -5.93 -2.53 5.42
N LEU A 10 -6.83 -3.50 5.37
CA LEU A 10 -8.04 -3.41 4.56
C LEU A 10 -9.11 -2.64 5.35
N ASP A 11 -9.86 -1.76 4.69
CA ASP A 11 -10.91 -0.97 5.34
C ASP A 11 -12.04 -1.89 5.89
N ALA A 12 -12.37 -2.92 5.11
CA ALA A 12 -13.31 -3.97 5.51
C ALA A 12 -12.81 -4.84 6.69
N ALA A 13 -11.51 -4.79 7.00
CA ALA A 13 -10.88 -5.72 7.93
C ALA A 13 -9.67 -5.09 8.64
N GLN A 14 -9.93 -4.02 9.40
CA GLN A 14 -8.92 -3.17 10.05
C GLN A 14 -8.02 -3.91 11.07
N HIS A 15 -8.48 -5.08 11.54
CA HIS A 15 -7.75 -5.92 12.50
C HIS A 15 -6.63 -6.73 11.86
N PHE A 16 -6.69 -6.93 10.54
CA PHE A 16 -5.72 -7.73 9.80
C PHE A 16 -4.68 -6.83 9.16
N VAL A 17 -3.42 -7.13 9.45
CA VAL A 17 -2.28 -6.40 8.91
C VAL A 17 -1.49 -7.35 8.04
N ILE A 18 -1.62 -7.16 6.74
CA ILE A 18 -1.04 -8.04 5.73
C ILE A 18 0.39 -7.55 5.42
N PRO A 19 1.43 -8.36 5.66
CA PRO A 19 2.79 -8.02 5.26
C PRO A 19 2.91 -8.09 3.74
N ALA A 20 3.47 -7.04 3.15
CA ALA A 20 3.73 -6.91 1.73
C ALA A 20 5.09 -6.22 1.52
N GLN A 21 5.59 -6.27 0.28
CA GLN A 21 6.87 -5.66 -0.08
C GLN A 21 6.67 -4.72 -1.26
N VAL A 22 7.31 -3.56 -1.26
CA VAL A 22 7.28 -2.66 -2.41
C VAL A 22 8.05 -3.30 -3.57
N SER A 23 7.33 -3.71 -4.61
CA SER A 23 7.96 -4.24 -5.84
C SER A 23 8.15 -3.18 -6.90
N TYR A 24 7.36 -2.11 -6.90
CA TYR A 24 7.47 -1.06 -7.90
C TYR A 24 7.04 0.29 -7.34
N VAL A 25 7.87 1.30 -7.58
CA VAL A 25 7.52 2.71 -7.36
C VAL A 25 7.62 3.38 -8.71
N ALA A 26 6.54 3.99 -9.19
CA ALA A 26 6.59 4.76 -10.42
C ALA A 26 7.55 5.95 -10.21
N SER A 27 8.65 5.99 -10.97
CA SER A 27 9.62 7.10 -10.94
C SER A 27 9.11 8.36 -11.63
N VAL A 28 7.96 8.28 -12.31
CA VAL A 28 7.39 9.36 -13.12
C VAL A 28 6.04 9.73 -12.53
N ALA A 29 5.91 10.95 -12.01
CA ALA A 29 4.61 11.54 -11.71
C ALA A 29 3.94 11.80 -13.06
N GLN A 30 2.94 11.00 -13.43
CA GLN A 30 2.20 11.25 -14.67
C GLN A 30 1.30 12.46 -14.46
N PHE A 31 1.71 13.58 -15.04
CA PHE A 31 0.91 14.77 -15.24
C PHE A 31 0.00 14.52 -16.44
N THR A 32 -1.31 14.75 -16.32
CA THR A 32 -2.20 14.89 -17.48
C THR A 32 -2.32 16.37 -17.83
N PRO A 33 -1.73 16.86 -18.94
CA PRO A 33 -1.99 18.21 -19.37
C PRO A 33 -3.21 18.22 -20.29
N LYS A 34 -4.20 19.03 -19.94
CA LYS A 34 -4.87 20.03 -20.81
C LYS A 34 -6.18 20.43 -20.12
N THR A 35 -6.20 21.68 -19.66
CA THR A 35 -7.36 22.38 -19.10
C THR A 35 -7.69 22.01 -17.66
N VAL A 36 -7.26 22.88 -16.73
CA VAL A 36 -7.70 22.86 -15.33
C VAL A 36 -8.05 24.30 -15.01
N GLU A 37 -9.34 24.59 -14.89
CA GLU A 37 -9.92 25.93 -14.63
C GLU A 37 -9.91 26.28 -13.13
N THR A 38 -9.59 25.33 -12.24
CA THR A 38 -9.69 25.54 -10.80
C THR A 38 -8.37 25.24 -10.09
N GLN A 39 -7.86 26.26 -9.38
CA GLN A 39 -6.55 26.25 -8.68
C GLN A 39 -6.44 25.18 -7.58
N SER A 40 -7.55 24.76 -6.97
CA SER A 40 -7.56 23.94 -5.75
C SER A 40 -7.29 22.45 -5.96
N GLU A 41 -7.44 21.90 -7.17
CA GLU A 41 -7.33 20.44 -7.38
C GLU A 41 -5.98 20.01 -7.99
N ARG A 42 -5.09 20.96 -8.31
CA ARG A 42 -3.81 20.73 -9.02
C ARG A 42 -2.63 20.22 -8.17
N GLN A 43 -2.78 19.96 -6.86
CA GLN A 43 -1.61 19.73 -5.98
C GLN A 43 -1.45 18.32 -5.41
N LYS A 44 -2.31 17.34 -5.69
CA LYS A 44 -2.06 15.95 -5.28
C LYS A 44 -1.21 15.23 -6.32
N MET A 45 0.10 15.47 -6.29
CA MET A 45 1.07 14.60 -6.94
C MET A 45 0.93 13.18 -6.35
N VAL A 46 0.30 12.27 -7.09
CA VAL A 46 0.14 10.88 -6.67
C VAL A 46 1.18 10.01 -7.36
N PHE A 47 2.04 9.37 -6.57
CA PHE A 47 2.97 8.36 -7.07
C PHE A 47 2.30 7.00 -7.01
N ARG A 48 2.23 6.30 -8.15
CA ARG A 48 1.73 4.91 -8.17
C ARG A 48 2.77 3.99 -7.56
N VAL A 49 2.43 3.37 -6.44
CA VAL A 49 3.23 2.32 -5.79
C VAL A 49 2.52 0.98 -5.96
N LYS A 50 3.24 -0.06 -6.38
CA LYS A 50 2.76 -1.45 -6.35
C LYS A 50 3.45 -2.18 -5.21
N ALA A 51 2.67 -2.62 -4.24
CA ALA A 51 3.09 -3.58 -3.22
C ALA A 51 2.74 -4.99 -3.71
N ARG A 52 3.64 -5.93 -3.49
CA ARG A 52 3.45 -7.35 -3.76
C ARG A 52 3.30 -8.07 -2.43
N ILE A 53 2.24 -8.86 -2.32
CA ILE A 53 2.00 -9.75 -1.19
C ILE A 53 2.67 -11.08 -1.51
N ASP A 54 3.21 -11.75 -0.49
CA ASP A 54 3.84 -13.05 -0.66
C ASP A 54 2.82 -14.10 -1.16
N PRO A 55 3.11 -14.81 -2.26
CA PRO A 55 2.16 -15.77 -2.85
C PRO A 55 1.88 -16.94 -1.91
N GLU A 56 2.83 -17.33 -1.04
CA GLU A 56 2.60 -18.36 -0.02
C GLU A 56 1.56 -17.93 1.01
N LEU A 57 1.51 -16.63 1.35
CA LEU A 57 0.51 -16.10 2.24
C LEU A 57 -0.88 -16.13 1.59
N LEU A 58 -0.95 -15.76 0.31
CA LEU A 58 -2.19 -15.82 -0.47
C LEU A 58 -2.69 -17.27 -0.61
N ALA A 59 -1.78 -18.23 -0.77
CA ALA A 59 -2.10 -19.65 -0.86
C ALA A 59 -2.60 -20.23 0.47
N ARG A 60 -2.16 -19.68 1.63
CA ARG A 60 -2.66 -20.08 2.95
C ARG A 60 -4.04 -19.50 3.28
N TYR A 61 -4.40 -18.34 2.73
CA TYR A 61 -5.66 -17.65 3.03
C TYR A 61 -6.49 -17.31 1.77
N PRO A 62 -6.76 -18.28 0.88
CA PRO A 62 -7.42 -18.01 -0.41
C PRO A 62 -8.83 -17.43 -0.26
N GLU A 63 -9.57 -17.83 0.78
CA GLU A 63 -10.94 -17.35 1.04
C GLU A 63 -11.02 -15.88 1.45
N GLN A 64 -9.90 -15.30 1.90
CA GLN A 64 -9.82 -13.93 2.40
C GLN A 64 -9.23 -12.96 1.37
N VAL A 65 -8.69 -13.47 0.26
CA VAL A 65 -8.14 -12.65 -0.83
C VAL A 65 -9.29 -12.13 -1.70
N LYS A 66 -9.88 -11.00 -1.30
CA LYS A 66 -10.84 -10.26 -2.12
C LYS A 66 -10.14 -9.09 -2.83
N THR A 67 -10.01 -9.20 -4.15
CA THR A 67 -9.45 -8.13 -4.98
C THR A 67 -10.41 -6.95 -5.09
N GLY A 68 -9.89 -5.72 -5.14
CA GLY A 68 -10.70 -4.51 -5.29
C GLY A 68 -11.19 -3.90 -3.99
N LEU A 69 -10.79 -4.45 -2.83
CA LEU A 69 -11.04 -3.82 -1.54
C LEU A 69 -10.20 -2.56 -1.37
N PRO A 70 -10.81 -1.42 -0.97
CA PRO A 70 -10.04 -0.26 -0.53
C PRO A 70 -9.34 -0.57 0.80
N GLY A 71 -8.17 0.03 0.99
CA GLY A 71 -7.39 -0.13 2.19
C GLY A 71 -6.26 0.89 2.26
N MET A 72 -5.57 0.91 3.40
CA MET A 72 -4.41 1.76 3.64
C MET A 72 -3.14 0.92 3.59
N ALA A 73 -2.16 1.38 2.82
CA ALA A 73 -0.84 0.79 2.76
C ALA A 73 0.15 1.67 3.51
N HIS A 74 0.64 1.19 4.65
CA HIS A 74 1.68 1.84 5.43
C HIS A 74 3.04 1.39 4.91
N LEU A 75 3.88 2.34 4.51
CA LEU A 75 5.25 2.05 4.07
C LEU A 75 6.25 2.37 5.16
N ARG A 76 7.17 1.43 5.40
CA ARG A 76 8.32 1.70 6.27
C ARG A 76 9.40 2.45 5.50
N LEU A 77 9.51 3.75 5.78
CA LEU A 77 10.55 4.60 5.21
C LEU A 77 11.90 4.41 5.91
N ASN A 78 11.89 4.22 7.24
CA ASN A 78 13.10 3.97 8.02
C ASN A 78 13.13 2.51 8.53
N PRO A 79 14.05 1.66 8.06
CA PRO A 79 14.13 0.26 8.47
C PRO A 79 14.58 0.08 9.94
N GLN A 80 15.20 1.09 10.55
CA GLN A 80 15.58 1.05 11.97
C GLN A 80 14.42 1.32 12.92
N ARG A 81 13.28 1.82 12.41
CA ARG A 81 12.09 2.02 13.22
C ARG A 81 11.24 0.75 13.21
N GLU A 82 10.92 0.27 14.40
CA GLU A 82 9.98 -0.83 14.58
C GLU A 82 8.55 -0.37 14.23
N TRP A 83 7.71 -1.33 13.85
CA TRP A 83 6.32 -1.04 13.56
C TRP A 83 5.54 -0.77 14.85
N PRO A 84 4.68 0.27 14.89
CA PRO A 84 3.81 0.50 16.03
C PRO A 84 2.87 -0.71 16.26
N PRO A 85 2.37 -0.90 17.49
CA PRO A 85 1.58 -2.08 17.87
C PRO A 85 0.29 -2.27 17.04
N GLU A 86 -0.28 -1.18 16.53
CA GLU A 86 -1.44 -1.17 15.64
C GLU A 86 -1.13 -1.71 14.24
N LEU A 87 0.11 -1.57 13.79
CA LEU A 87 0.57 -2.08 12.51
C LEU A 87 1.30 -3.41 12.67
N GLN A 88 1.29 -4.06 13.83
CA GLN A 88 1.89 -5.40 13.96
C GLN A 88 1.21 -6.42 13.05
N VAL A 89 1.98 -7.32 12.42
CA VAL A 89 1.42 -8.35 11.52
C VAL A 89 0.41 -9.17 12.31
N ARG A 90 -0.84 -9.13 11.84
CA ARG A 90 -1.96 -9.86 12.42
C ARG A 90 -2.59 -10.63 11.27
N LEU A 91 -2.14 -11.87 11.14
CA LEU A 91 -2.74 -12.84 10.26
C LEU A 91 -3.80 -13.62 11.06
N PRO A 92 -4.91 -14.05 10.42
CA PRO A 92 -5.87 -14.95 11.03
C PRO A 92 -5.26 -16.30 11.42
#